data_AF-A0A4S5A2H3-F1
#
_entry.id   AF-A0A4S5A2H3-F1
#
_cell.length_a   1.000
_cell.length_b   1.000
_cell.length_c   1.000
_cell.angle_alpha   90.00
_cell.angle_beta   90.00
_cell.angle_gamma   90.00
#
_symmetry.space_group_name_H-M   'P 1'
#
loop_
_entity.id
_entity.type
_entity.pdbx_description
1 polymer ?
#
loop_
_entity_poly.entity_id
_entity_poly.type
_entity_poly.pdbx_seq_one_letter_code
_entity_poly.pdbx_strand_id
1 'polypeptide(L)' 'MRDERHRSERTLSDVASDAGISVQYLSEIERGLKEPSSEMLAAAAGALGLSLADLTAEVSRRLRGPVCLAA' A
#
# COMPACT_ATOMS: atom_id res chain seq x y z
N MET A 1 -1.65 -0.96 -2.13
CA MET A 1 -0.62 -1.70 -1.36
C MET A 1 -0.83 -3.20 -1.52
N ARG A 2 -1.68 -3.88 -0.72
CA ARG A 2 -1.88 -5.34 -0.84
C ARG A 2 -2.21 -5.83 -2.24
N ASP A 3 -3.19 -5.19 -2.88
CA ASP A 3 -3.65 -5.63 -4.21
C ASP A 3 -2.57 -5.41 -5.29
N GLU A 4 -1.79 -4.33 -5.18
CA GLU A 4 -0.64 -4.04 -6.05
C GLU A 4 0.46 -5.09 -5.88
N ARG A 5 0.79 -5.41 -4.63
CA ARG A 5 1.78 -6.44 -4.31
C ARG A 5 1.37 -7.81 -4.87
N HIS A 6 0.11 -8.18 -4.69
CA HIS A 6 -0.43 -9.43 -5.22
C HIS A 6 -0.43 -9.46 -6.75
N ARG A 7 -0.80 -8.36 -7.41
CA ARG A 7 -0.75 -8.24 -8.88
C ARG A 7 0.67 -8.29 -9.44
N SER A 8 1.65 -7.90 -8.64
CA SER A 8 3.07 -7.98 -8.99
C SER A 8 3.71 -9.34 -8.63
N GLU A 9 2.93 -10.29 -8.08
CA GLU A 9 3.40 -11.60 -7.61
C GLU A 9 4.54 -11.53 -6.57
N ARG A 10 4.62 -10.42 -5.82
CA ARG A 10 5.68 -10.18 -4.83
C ARG A 10 5.26 -10.62 -3.43
N THR A 11 6.21 -11.14 -2.65
CA THR A 11 5.95 -11.46 -1.25
C THR A 11 6.01 -10.20 -0.38
N LEU A 12 5.48 -10.28 0.85
CA LEU A 12 5.67 -9.21 1.84
C LEU A 12 7.16 -8.96 2.12
N SER A 13 7.99 -10.01 2.11
CA SER A 13 9.42 -9.90 2.37
C SER A 13 10.13 -9.09 1.29
N ASP A 14 9.80 -9.32 0.02
CA ASP A 14 10.44 -8.62 -1.11
C ASP A 14 10.15 -7.12 -1.05
N VAL A 15 8.88 -6.76 -0.84
CA VAL A 15 8.46 -5.34 -0.79
C VAL A 15 8.98 -4.65 0.46
N ALA A 16 8.95 -5.32 1.62
CA ALA A 16 9.46 -4.76 2.87
C ALA A 16 10.97 -4.49 2.79
N SER A 17 11.73 -5.42 2.19
CA SER A 17 13.17 -5.25 1.94
C SER A 17 13.44 -4.04 1.05
N ASP A 18 12.76 -3.94 -0.10
CA ASP A 18 12.94 -2.83 -1.05
C ASP A 18 12.53 -1.48 -0.46
N ALA A 19 11.50 -1.46 0.40
CA ALA A 19 11.03 -0.26 1.07
C ALA A 19 11.88 0.12 2.30
N GLY A 20 12.82 -0.74 2.73
CA GLY A 20 13.64 -0.50 3.92
C GLY A 20 12.86 -0.57 5.24
N ILE A 21 11.82 -1.40 5.31
CA ILE A 21 10.93 -1.53 6.47
C ILE A 21 10.80 -2.99 6.91
N SER A 22 10.28 -3.23 8.11
CA SER A 22 10.05 -4.61 8.56
C SER A 22 8.83 -5.24 7.87
N VAL A 23 8.88 -6.55 7.68
CA VAL A 23 7.74 -7.34 7.17
C VAL A 23 6.50 -7.15 8.06
N GLN A 24 6.70 -7.10 9.38
CA GLN A 24 5.62 -6.85 10.34
C GLN A 24 4.98 -5.48 10.10
N TYR A 25 5.79 -4.42 9.94
CA TYR A 25 5.29 -3.07 9.73
C TYR A 25 4.50 -2.97 8.41
N LEU A 26 5.00 -3.57 7.32
CA LEU A 26 4.26 -3.63 6.05
C LEU A 26 2.93 -4.39 6.19
N SER A 27 2.92 -5.50 6.92
CA SER A 27 1.71 -6.28 7.21
C SER A 27 0.67 -5.47 7.99
N GLU A 28 1.12 -4.71 9.00
CA GLU A 28 0.24 -3.82 9.77
C GLU A 28 -0.34 -2.71 8.88
N ILE A 29 0.44 -2.13 7.98
CA ILE A 29 -0.03 -1.13 7.00
C ILE A 29 -1.06 -1.74 6.03
N GLU A 30 -0.77 -2.90 5.42
CA GLU A 30 -1.69 -3.55 4.47
C GLU A 30 -3.05 -3.90 5.10
N ARG A 31 -3.08 -4.09 6.42
CA ARG A 31 -4.27 -4.36 7.23
C ARG A 31 -4.94 -3.11 7.80
N GLY A 32 -4.39 -1.91 7.57
CA GLY A 32 -4.90 -0.65 8.10
C GLY A 32 -4.71 -0.48 9.62
N LEU A 33 -3.75 -1.18 10.22
CA LEU A 33 -3.46 -1.12 11.66
C LEU A 33 -2.45 -0.03 12.02
N LYS A 34 -1.78 0.54 11.02
CA LYS A 34 -0.81 1.63 11.17
C LYS A 34 -1.02 2.69 10.11
N GLU A 35 -0.81 3.93 10.54
CA GLU A 35 -0.71 5.07 9.63
C GLU A 35 0.76 5.39 9.35
N PRO A 36 1.29 5.00 8.17
CA PRO A 36 2.65 5.34 7.78
C PRO A 36 2.82 6.84 7.53
N SER A 37 4.02 7.36 7.77
CA SER A 37 4.36 8.72 7.34
C SER A 37 4.38 8.83 5.81
N SER A 38 4.37 10.06 5.30
CA SER A 38 4.44 10.33 3.86
C SER A 38 5.69 9.74 3.21
N GLU A 39 6.83 9.78 3.89
CA GLU A 39 8.10 9.21 3.43
C GLU A 39 8.01 7.67 3.34
N MET A 40 7.39 7.04 4.33
CA MET A 40 7.19 5.58 4.36
C MET A 40 6.22 5.13 3.28
N LEU A 41 5.17 5.91 3.00
CA LEU A 41 4.26 5.68 1.88
C LEU A 41 4.98 5.79 0.54
N ALA A 42 5.84 6.80 0.37
CA ALA A 42 6.63 6.97 -0.83
C ALA A 42 7.62 5.80 -1.04
N ALA A 43 8.30 5.36 0.03
CA ALA A 43 9.20 4.20 -0.02
C ALA A 43 8.46 2.92 -0.42
N ALA A 44 7.30 2.65 0.21
CA ALA A 44 6.49 1.48 -0.11
C ALA A 44 5.88 1.55 -1.53
N ALA A 45 5.50 2.74 -2.02
CA ALA A 45 5.06 2.93 -3.39
C ALA A 45 6.19 2.63 -4.39
N GLY A 46 7.39 3.16 -4.14
CA GLY A 46 8.58 2.90 -4.96
C GLY A 46 8.95 1.41 -4.99
N ALA A 47 8.88 0.73 -3.84
CA ALA A 47 9.09 -0.72 -3.75
C ALA A 47 8.06 -1.53 -4.54
N LEU A 48 6.88 -0.98 -4.81
CA LEU A 48 5.86 -1.59 -5.68
C LEU A 48 5.98 -1.16 -7.15
N GLY A 49 6.99 -0.36 -7.51
CA GLY A 49 7.14 0.19 -8.85
C GLY A 49 6.13 1.28 -9.20
N LEU A 50 5.55 1.94 -8.18
CA LEU A 50 4.51 2.95 -8.33
C LEU A 50 5.04 4.33 -7.93
N SER A 51 4.55 5.38 -8.59
CA SER A 51 4.65 6.72 -8.04
C SER A 51 3.64 6.92 -6.91
N LEU A 52 3.87 7.93 -6.06
CA LEU A 52 2.89 8.31 -5.04
C LEU A 52 1.56 8.79 -5.69
N ALA A 53 1.62 9.36 -6.89
CA ALA A 53 0.45 9.73 -7.66
C ALA A 53 -0.37 8.51 -8.10
N ASP A 54 0.27 7.42 -8.54
CA ASP A 54 -0.41 6.18 -8.91
C ASP A 54 -1.11 5.54 -7.70
N LEU A 55 -0.41 5.49 -6.56
CA LEU A 55 -0.96 4.96 -5.33
C LEU A 55 -2.19 5.74 -4.86
N THR A 56 -2.11 7.07 -4.86
CA THR A 56 -3.24 7.94 -4.45
C THR A 56 -4.38 7.92 -5.46
N ALA A 57 -4.10 7.78 -6.75
CA ALA A 57 -5.11 7.58 -7.79
C ALA A 57 -5.90 6.28 -7.56
N GLU A 58 -5.22 5.19 -7.19
CA GLU A 58 -5.87 3.91 -6.87
C GLU A 58 -6.75 4.01 -5.62
N VAL A 59 -6.25 4.64 -4.54
CA VAL A 59 -7.08 4.91 -3.35
C VAL A 59 -8.30 5.75 -3.73
N SER A 60 -8.10 6.81 -4.50
CA SER A 60 -9.19 7.67 -4.96
C SER A 60 -10.21 6.92 -5.83
N ARG A 61 -9.78 5.98 -6.68
CA ARG A 61 -10.68 5.09 -7.44
C ARG A 61 -11.54 4.24 -6.51
N ARG A 62 -10.95 3.64 -5.47
CA ARG A 62 -11.68 2.82 -4.49
C ARG A 62 -12.69 3.64 -3.69
N LEU A 63 -12.31 4.84 -3.26
CA LEU A 63 -13.18 5.77 -2.54
C LEU A 63 -14.34 6.30 -3.40
N ARG A 64 -14.17 6.37 -4.73
CA ARG A 64 -15.22 6.71 -5.69
C ARG A 64 -16.19 5.57 -5.99
N GLY A 65 -15.88 4.34 -5.58
CA GLY A 65 -16.85 3.24 -5.61
C GLY A 65 -18.09 3.59 -4.79
N PRO A 66 -19.24 2.92 -5.00
CA PRO A 66 -20.44 3.18 -4.21
C PRO A 66 -20.08 3.07 -2.73
N VAL A 67 -20.21 4.20 -2.02
CA VAL A 67 -20.13 4.20 -0.57
C VAL A 67 -21.30 3.34 -0.11
N CYS A 68 -21.03 2.12 0.33
CA CYS A 68 -22.00 1.41 1.14
C CYS A 68 -22.15 2.24 2.43
N LEU A 69 -23.12 3.15 2.44
CA LEU A 69 -23.73 3.59 3.69
C LEU A 69 -24.33 2.32 4.29
N ALA A 70 -23.59 1.69 5.20
CA ALA A 70 -24.15 0.66 6.04
C ALA A 70 -25.29 1.32 6.84
N ALA A 71 -26.52 0.91 6.52
CA ALA A 71 -27.73 1.20 7.28
C ALA A 71 -27.76 0.38 8.58
#